data_AF-A0A2M7Z238-F1
#
_entry.id   AF-A0A2M7Z238-F1
#
_cell.length_a   1.000
_cell.length_b   1.000
_cell.length_c   1.000
_cell.angle_alpha   90.00
_cell.angle_beta   90.00
_cell.angle_gamma   90.00
#
_symmetry.space_group_name_H-M   'P 1'
#
loop_
_entity.id
_entity.type
_entity.pdbx_description
1 polymer ?
#
loop_
_entity_poly.entity_id
_entity_poly.type
_entity_poly.pdbx_seq_one_letter_code
_entity_poly.pdbx_strand_id
1 'polypeptide(L)'
;MNHFDHCRFAGTTLSTLLILSFFAISLLANPGPTRATTEGLKDEELQPHPFSDLNLRFSNRPLTPPDTLIVQTIPLTGLSVARPFVAPDPQAVIFEDDRRQRAAVLSTDSSGTLTLYLLEDLPLDPKLPTLFECAHHRSCEDDRTPLTGGLGCLAICIKELL
;
A
#
# COMPACT_ATOMS: atom_id res chain seq x y z
N MET A 1 -46.45 -53.00 -7.10
CA MET A 1 -45.99 -53.32 -8.47
C MET A 1 -44.95 -52.26 -8.81
N ASN A 2 -43.69 -52.47 -8.43
CA ASN A 2 -42.63 -53.17 -9.19
C ASN A 2 -42.39 -52.41 -10.52
N HIS A 3 -41.22 -51.89 -10.85
CA HIS A 3 -39.90 -52.49 -10.73
C HIS A 3 -38.82 -51.39 -10.69
N PHE A 4 -37.90 -51.49 -9.75
CA PHE A 4 -36.54 -50.99 -9.92
C PHE A 4 -35.83 -51.90 -10.91
N ASP A 5 -35.03 -51.32 -11.81
CA ASP A 5 -33.94 -52.05 -12.45
C ASP A 5 -32.64 -51.25 -12.46
N HIS A 6 -31.63 -51.93 -11.94
CA HIS A 6 -30.22 -51.60 -11.94
C HIS A 6 -29.62 -51.84 -13.32
N CYS A 7 -28.72 -50.96 -13.74
CA CYS A 7 -27.58 -51.39 -14.54
C CYS A 7 -26.29 -50.78 -13.97
N ARG A 8 -25.45 -51.67 -13.44
CA ARG A 8 -24.06 -51.46 -13.02
C ARG A 8 -23.15 -51.44 -14.25
N PHE A 9 -22.11 -50.61 -14.23
CA PHE A 9 -20.76 -50.92 -14.74
C PHE A 9 -19.81 -49.85 -14.15
N ALA A 10 -19.10 -50.13 -13.05
CA ALA A 10 -17.79 -50.79 -12.98
C ALA A 10 -16.70 -50.06 -13.80
N GLY A 11 -15.79 -49.38 -13.12
CA GLY A 11 -14.69 -48.64 -13.74
C GLY A 11 -13.87 -47.82 -12.72
N THR A 12 -13.30 -48.53 -11.75
CA THR A 12 -12.43 -48.04 -10.67
C THR A 12 -11.12 -47.42 -11.18
N THR A 13 -10.76 -46.28 -10.59
CA THR A 13 -9.41 -45.88 -10.14
C THR A 13 -8.22 -46.18 -11.06
N LEU A 14 -7.66 -45.17 -11.75
CA LEU A 14 -6.21 -45.08 -12.07
C LEU A 14 -5.90 -43.78 -12.85
N SER A 15 -5.96 -42.60 -12.21
CA SER A 15 -5.53 -41.36 -12.88
C SER A 15 -4.80 -40.37 -11.96
N THR A 16 -4.18 -40.88 -10.90
CA THR A 16 -3.44 -40.09 -9.89
C THR A 16 -2.01 -40.61 -9.67
N LEU A 17 -1.36 -41.14 -10.72
CA LEU A 17 -0.01 -41.70 -10.62
C LEU A 17 0.78 -41.58 -11.93
N LEU A 18 0.90 -40.37 -12.49
CA LEU A 18 1.75 -40.13 -13.67
C LEU A 18 2.27 -38.68 -13.79
N ILE A 19 2.46 -37.97 -12.67
CA ILE A 19 3.15 -36.65 -12.64
C ILE A 19 4.27 -36.64 -11.57
N LEU A 20 4.84 -37.82 -11.24
CA LEU A 20 5.94 -37.95 -10.27
C LEU A 20 7.24 -38.52 -10.89
N SER A 21 7.41 -38.44 -12.21
CA SER A 21 8.58 -39.05 -12.89
C SER A 21 9.44 -38.10 -13.71
N PHE A 22 9.29 -36.77 -13.61
CA PHE A 22 10.14 -35.80 -14.33
C PHE A 22 11.05 -34.93 -13.45
N PHE A 23 11.08 -35.14 -12.14
CA PHE A 23 11.88 -34.33 -11.19
C PHE A 23 13.23 -34.95 -10.78
N ALA A 24 13.80 -35.86 -11.58
CA ALA A 24 14.97 -36.65 -11.18
C ALA A 24 16.21 -36.51 -12.07
N ILE A 25 16.31 -35.50 -12.96
CA ILE A 25 17.51 -35.33 -13.80
C ILE A 25 17.85 -33.84 -13.97
N SER A 26 18.40 -33.22 -12.94
CA SER A 26 19.21 -31.98 -13.06
C SER A 26 20.19 -31.78 -11.89
N LEU A 27 20.59 -32.85 -11.20
CA LEU A 27 21.81 -32.86 -10.40
C LEU A 27 22.89 -33.54 -11.24
N LEU A 28 23.80 -32.77 -11.83
CA LEU A 28 25.22 -33.10 -12.12
C LEU A 28 25.78 -32.12 -13.16
N ALA A 29 26.30 -30.97 -12.70
CA ALA A 29 27.28 -30.19 -13.45
C ALA A 29 28.16 -29.36 -12.50
N ASN A 30 29.14 -30.07 -11.92
CA ASN A 30 30.52 -29.68 -11.62
C ASN A 30 30.87 -28.29 -10.99
N PRO A 31 31.65 -28.27 -9.89
CA PRO A 31 32.33 -27.08 -9.40
C PRO A 31 33.72 -26.94 -10.07
N GLY A 32 34.04 -25.74 -10.55
CA GLY A 32 35.36 -25.39 -11.07
C GLY A 32 35.69 -23.93 -10.74
N PRO A 33 36.81 -23.62 -10.07
CA PRO A 33 37.14 -22.27 -9.61
C PRO A 33 37.95 -21.53 -10.68
N THR A 34 37.69 -20.23 -10.91
CA THR A 34 38.67 -19.12 -10.82
C THR A 34 38.17 -17.80 -11.40
N ARG A 35 38.48 -16.74 -10.65
CA ARG A 35 38.89 -15.38 -11.08
C ARG A 35 37.87 -14.43 -11.71
N ALA A 36 37.47 -13.48 -10.87
CA ALA A 36 37.60 -12.03 -11.03
C ALA A 36 37.54 -11.47 -12.47
N THR A 37 36.43 -10.82 -12.77
CA THR A 37 36.44 -9.63 -13.62
C THR A 37 35.67 -8.55 -12.88
N THR A 38 36.43 -7.60 -12.33
CA THR A 38 36.00 -6.25 -12.00
C THR A 38 35.50 -5.60 -13.29
N GLU A 39 34.20 -5.59 -13.51
CA GLU A 39 33.55 -4.59 -14.33
C GLU A 39 32.76 -3.68 -13.39
N GLY A 40 33.04 -2.38 -13.51
CA GLY A 40 32.56 -1.36 -12.60
C GLY A 40 31.06 -1.41 -12.42
N LEU A 41 30.62 -1.79 -11.21
CA LEU A 41 29.44 -1.15 -10.66
C LEU A 41 29.80 0.33 -10.55
N LYS A 42 29.25 1.12 -11.46
CA LYS A 42 28.97 2.51 -11.15
C LYS A 42 28.32 2.49 -9.77
N ASP A 43 28.91 3.16 -8.80
CA ASP A 43 28.12 3.70 -7.70
C ASP A 43 27.04 4.55 -8.39
N GLU A 44 25.90 3.94 -8.70
CA GLU A 44 24.64 4.66 -8.57
C GLU A 44 24.65 5.10 -7.11
N GLU A 45 25.22 6.29 -6.91
CA GLU A 45 24.99 7.11 -5.73
C GLU A 45 23.50 6.96 -5.47
N LEU A 46 23.19 6.18 -4.44
CA LEU A 46 21.84 5.82 -4.04
C LEU A 46 21.25 7.14 -3.55
N GLN A 47 20.79 7.97 -4.49
CA GLN A 47 20.24 9.29 -4.25
C GLN A 47 19.13 9.04 -3.25
N PRO A 48 19.30 9.45 -1.98
CA PRO A 48 18.29 9.19 -0.96
C PRO A 48 17.03 9.83 -1.49
N HIS A 49 16.01 9.04 -1.80
CA HIS A 49 14.70 9.60 -2.10
C HIS A 49 14.24 10.17 -0.77
N PRO A 50 14.22 11.51 -0.58
CA PRO A 50 14.21 12.10 0.75
C PRO A 50 12.93 11.76 1.56
N PHE A 51 11.94 11.14 0.92
CA PHE A 51 10.63 10.82 1.49
C PHE A 51 10.20 9.35 1.29
N SER A 52 11.07 8.44 0.84
CA SER A 52 10.70 7.03 0.59
C SER A 52 10.29 6.28 1.87
N ASP A 53 10.79 6.71 3.03
CA ASP A 53 10.64 6.02 4.32
C ASP A 53 9.74 6.80 5.31
N LEU A 54 8.69 7.47 4.82
CA LEU A 54 7.75 8.15 5.71
C LEU A 54 6.92 7.17 6.54
N ASN A 55 6.96 7.33 7.85
CA ASN A 55 6.12 6.65 8.83
C ASN A 55 4.78 7.39 8.98
N LEU A 56 3.70 6.63 9.15
CA LEU A 56 2.34 7.17 9.33
C LEU A 56 1.94 7.06 10.81
N ARG A 57 1.67 8.19 11.45
CA ARG A 57 1.11 8.23 12.81
C ARG A 57 -0.29 8.80 12.81
N PHE A 58 -1.25 8.01 13.28
CA PHE A 58 -2.66 8.38 13.33
C PHE A 58 -3.02 9.12 14.62
N SER A 59 -3.95 10.06 14.51
CA SER A 59 -4.57 10.78 15.61
C SER A 59 -6.09 10.66 15.51
N ASN A 60 -6.77 10.44 16.63
CA ASN A 60 -8.24 10.44 16.72
C ASN A 60 -8.83 11.85 16.95
N ARG A 61 -8.01 12.88 16.81
CA ARG A 61 -8.39 14.29 16.87
C ARG A 61 -7.92 14.98 15.59
N PRO A 62 -8.66 16.01 15.12
CA PRO A 62 -8.23 16.77 13.98
C PRO A 62 -6.99 17.55 14.38
N LEU A 63 -6.04 17.68 13.46
CA LEU A 63 -4.77 18.36 13.70
C LEU A 63 -4.57 19.46 12.67
N THR A 64 -4.41 20.68 13.16
CA THR A 64 -3.95 21.82 12.38
C THR A 64 -2.58 22.23 12.92
N PRO A 65 -1.52 22.13 12.13
CA PRO A 65 -0.21 22.65 12.52
C PRO A 65 -0.27 24.17 12.77
N PRO A 66 0.63 24.73 13.60
CA PRO A 66 0.79 26.19 13.69
C PRO A 66 1.16 26.78 12.32
N ASP A 67 0.53 27.90 11.95
CA ASP A 67 0.71 28.55 10.64
C ASP A 67 2.18 28.84 10.30
N THR A 68 3.01 29.11 11.31
CA THR A 68 4.44 29.37 11.14
C THR A 68 5.25 28.17 10.62
N LEU A 69 4.69 26.95 10.70
CA LEU A 69 5.32 25.72 10.23
C LEU A 69 4.76 25.24 8.89
N ILE A 70 3.67 25.82 8.41
CA ILE A 70 3.00 25.37 7.18
C ILE A 70 3.70 26.00 5.98
N VAL A 71 4.25 25.16 5.11
CA VAL A 71 4.81 25.55 3.81
C VAL A 71 3.70 25.69 2.78
N GLN A 72 2.75 24.75 2.77
CA GLN A 72 1.63 24.76 1.84
C GLN A 72 0.39 24.11 2.48
N THR A 73 -0.79 24.68 2.18
CA THR A 73 -2.08 24.10 2.54
C THR A 73 -2.80 23.67 1.28
N ILE A 74 -3.17 22.40 1.19
CA ILE A 74 -3.85 21.82 0.03
C ILE A 74 -5.22 21.28 0.48
N PRO A 75 -6.32 21.99 0.18
CA PRO A 75 -7.66 21.45 0.34
C PRO A 75 -7.89 20.30 -0.65
N LEU A 76 -8.20 19.11 -0.15
CA LEU A 76 -8.43 17.91 -0.97
C LEU A 76 -9.91 17.82 -1.39
N THR A 77 -10.36 18.86 -2.09
CA THR A 77 -11.77 18.99 -2.51
C THR A 77 -12.14 17.88 -3.50
N GLY A 78 -13.29 17.23 -3.29
CA GLY A 78 -13.75 16.13 -4.14
C GLY A 78 -13.21 14.75 -3.72
N LEU A 79 -12.39 14.69 -2.66
CA LEU A 79 -12.11 13.44 -1.95
C LEU A 79 -12.95 13.37 -0.67
N SER A 80 -13.36 12.16 -0.35
CA SER A 80 -14.02 11.78 0.90
C SER A 80 -13.41 10.45 1.37
N VAL A 81 -13.58 10.15 2.65
CA VAL A 81 -13.02 8.92 3.25
C VAL A 81 -14.06 8.22 4.10
N ALA A 82 -14.10 6.91 4.00
CA ALA A 82 -14.97 6.07 4.82
C ALA A 82 -14.53 6.12 6.28
N ARG A 83 -15.47 6.32 7.20
CA ARG A 83 -15.20 6.14 8.64
C ARG A 83 -15.21 4.66 8.98
N PRO A 84 -14.23 4.16 9.75
CA PRO A 84 -14.16 2.76 10.13
C PRO A 84 -15.38 2.34 10.95
N PHE A 85 -15.69 1.04 10.96
CA PHE A 85 -16.78 0.52 11.79
C PHE A 85 -16.46 0.54 13.29
N VAL A 86 -15.19 0.56 13.65
CA VAL A 86 -14.72 0.47 15.03
C VAL A 86 -14.12 1.81 15.45
N ALA A 87 -14.52 2.28 16.63
CA ALA A 87 -13.99 3.50 17.24
C ALA A 87 -12.71 3.20 18.05
N PRO A 88 -11.82 4.21 18.25
CA PRO A 88 -11.92 5.58 17.77
C PRO A 88 -11.51 5.75 16.30
N ASP A 89 -12.26 6.59 15.58
CA ASP A 89 -11.98 6.95 14.18
C ASP A 89 -10.78 7.91 14.08
N PRO A 90 -9.77 7.62 13.25
CA PRO A 90 -8.71 8.58 12.96
C PRO A 90 -9.26 9.84 12.29
N GLN A 91 -8.83 11.00 12.78
CA GLN A 91 -9.16 12.31 12.23
C GLN A 91 -7.94 13.05 11.66
N ALA A 92 -6.73 12.53 11.89
CA ALA A 92 -5.54 13.02 11.24
C ALA A 92 -4.46 11.93 11.10
N VAL A 93 -3.55 12.14 10.16
CA VAL A 93 -2.36 11.33 9.90
C VAL A 93 -1.17 12.26 9.77
N ILE A 94 -0.13 12.00 10.55
CA ILE A 94 1.15 12.71 10.50
C ILE A 94 2.12 11.84 9.71
N PHE A 95 2.75 12.43 8.69
CA PHE A 95 3.83 11.84 7.91
C PHE A 95 5.14 12.25 8.55
N GLU A 96 5.90 11.29 9.08
CA GLU A 96 7.16 11.54 9.77
C GLU A 96 8.31 10.75 9.13
N ASP A 97 9.48 11.35 8.99
CA ASP A 97 10.69 10.62 8.60
C ASP A 97 11.19 9.73 9.75
N ASP A 98 12.28 8.98 9.51
CA ASP A 98 12.90 8.12 10.53
C ASP A 98 13.53 8.91 11.69
N ARG A 99 13.79 10.20 11.50
CA ARG A 99 14.27 11.12 12.54
C ARG A 99 13.12 11.77 13.31
N ARG A 100 11.87 11.38 13.04
CA ARG A 100 10.63 11.95 13.59
C ARG A 100 10.40 13.41 13.24
N GLN A 101 11.03 13.89 12.18
CA GLN A 101 10.71 15.17 11.55
C GLN A 101 9.40 15.00 10.78
N ARG A 102 8.49 15.96 10.96
CA ARG A 102 7.16 15.89 10.39
C ARG A 102 7.18 16.58 9.03
N ALA A 103 6.90 15.82 7.98
CA ALA A 103 6.88 16.34 6.61
C ALA A 103 5.49 16.86 6.20
N ALA A 104 4.42 16.20 6.67
CA ALA A 104 3.05 16.61 6.36
C ALA A 104 2.04 16.15 7.42
N VAL A 105 0.86 16.76 7.41
CA VAL A 105 -0.30 16.36 8.19
C VAL A 105 -1.53 16.32 7.28
N LEU A 106 -2.12 15.15 7.10
CA LEU A 106 -3.45 14.99 6.54
C LEU A 106 -4.46 15.07 7.68
N SER A 107 -5.40 16.00 7.64
CA SER A 107 -6.46 16.11 8.64
C SER A 107 -7.83 16.14 7.98
N THR A 108 -8.81 15.57 8.66
CA THR A 108 -10.22 15.79 8.40
C THR A 108 -10.82 16.65 9.50
N ASP A 109 -11.74 17.54 9.17
CA ASP A 109 -12.47 18.35 10.14
C ASP A 109 -13.82 17.72 10.53
N SER A 110 -14.61 18.42 11.35
CA SER A 110 -15.93 17.93 11.78
C SER A 110 -16.95 17.79 10.66
N SER A 111 -16.76 18.49 9.53
CA SER A 111 -17.58 18.35 8.32
C SER A 111 -17.12 17.20 7.42
N GLY A 112 -15.98 16.58 7.72
CA GLY A 112 -15.36 15.57 6.87
C GLY A 112 -14.48 16.15 5.77
N THR A 113 -14.22 17.47 5.78
CA THR A 113 -13.37 18.12 4.78
C THR A 113 -11.91 17.74 5.02
N LEU A 114 -11.27 17.25 3.97
CA LEU A 114 -9.88 16.83 3.99
C LEU A 114 -8.94 17.97 3.63
N THR A 115 -7.91 18.18 4.45
CA THR A 115 -6.84 19.15 4.19
C THR A 115 -5.50 18.49 4.41
N LEU A 116 -4.59 18.66 3.45
CA LEU A 116 -3.20 18.27 3.57
C LEU A 116 -2.35 19.51 3.85
N TYR A 117 -1.71 19.54 5.02
CA TYR A 117 -0.75 20.57 5.40
C TYR A 117 0.66 20.05 5.16
N LEU A 118 1.42 20.70 4.30
CA LEU A 118 2.83 20.41 4.08
C LEU A 118 3.66 21.24 5.05
N LEU A 119 4.58 20.58 5.74
CA LEU A 119 5.53 21.18 6.67
C LEU A 119 6.94 21.27 6.06
N GLU A 120 7.13 20.59 4.94
CA GLU A 120 8.31 20.61 4.09
C GLU A 120 7.87 20.73 2.62
N ASP A 121 8.78 21.11 1.73
CA ASP A 121 8.49 21.20 0.29
C ASP A 121 8.46 19.79 -0.32
N LEU A 122 7.26 19.24 -0.48
CA LEU A 122 7.02 17.90 -1.02
C LEU A 122 6.55 17.97 -2.49
N PRO A 123 7.03 17.09 -3.39
CA PRO A 123 6.75 17.17 -4.82
C PRO A 123 5.35 16.62 -5.19
N LEU A 124 4.29 17.23 -4.64
CA LEU A 124 2.91 16.75 -4.75
C LEU A 124 2.07 17.50 -5.81
N ASP A 125 2.39 18.75 -6.14
CA ASP A 125 1.51 19.64 -6.90
C ASP A 125 1.11 19.12 -8.32
N PRO A 126 2.00 18.49 -9.12
CA PRO A 126 1.56 17.87 -10.38
C PRO A 126 0.95 16.47 -10.20
N LYS A 127 1.05 15.87 -9.00
CA LYS A 127 0.63 14.48 -8.71
C LYS A 127 -0.76 14.38 -8.10
N LEU A 128 -1.41 15.51 -7.81
CA LEU A 128 -2.76 15.52 -7.22
C LEU A 128 -3.76 14.70 -8.04
N PRO A 129 -3.86 14.77 -9.38
CA PRO A 129 -4.78 13.89 -10.12
C PRO A 129 -4.57 12.39 -9.86
N THR A 130 -3.30 11.96 -9.77
CA THR A 130 -2.94 10.57 -9.44
C THR A 130 -3.37 10.17 -8.03
N LEU A 131 -3.43 11.12 -7.08
CA LEU A 131 -3.98 10.88 -5.74
C LEU A 131 -5.45 10.49 -5.82
N PHE A 132 -6.25 11.16 -6.66
CA PHE A 132 -7.66 10.83 -6.84
C PHE A 132 -7.84 9.45 -7.47
N GLU A 133 -7.05 9.14 -8.49
CA GLU A 133 -7.06 7.82 -9.13
C GLU A 133 -6.72 6.71 -8.12
N CYS A 134 -5.69 6.89 -7.30
CA CYS A 134 -5.32 5.94 -6.26
C CYS A 134 -6.44 5.76 -5.23
N ALA A 135 -7.00 6.87 -4.72
CA ALA A 135 -8.05 6.83 -3.71
C ALA A 135 -9.32 6.15 -4.22
N HIS A 136 -9.69 6.41 -5.48
CA HIS A 136 -10.81 5.77 -6.14
C HIS A 136 -10.56 4.28 -6.36
N HIS A 137 -9.40 3.90 -6.91
CA HIS A 137 -9.04 2.51 -7.17
C HIS A 137 -9.04 1.66 -5.89
N ARG A 138 -8.60 2.24 -4.77
CA ARG A 138 -8.62 1.61 -3.45
C ARG A 138 -9.96 1.73 -2.72
N SER A 139 -10.96 2.38 -3.31
CA SER A 139 -12.27 2.61 -2.69
C SER A 139 -12.18 3.28 -1.31
N CYS A 140 -11.27 4.26 -1.15
CA CYS A 140 -11.04 4.91 0.16
C CYS A 140 -12.29 5.62 0.71
N GLU A 141 -13.23 6.02 -0.15
CA GLU A 141 -14.51 6.61 0.24
C GLU A 141 -15.48 5.60 0.87
N ASP A 142 -15.45 4.34 0.41
CA ASP A 142 -16.49 3.35 0.69
C ASP A 142 -16.03 2.24 1.64
N ASP A 143 -14.74 1.89 1.65
CA ASP A 143 -14.23 0.78 2.46
C ASP A 143 -14.06 1.18 3.93
N ARG A 144 -14.96 0.68 4.76
CA ARG A 144 -15.03 0.90 6.21
C ARG A 144 -14.40 -0.22 7.03
N THR A 145 -13.87 -1.25 6.36
CA THR A 145 -13.30 -2.44 6.98
C THR A 145 -11.96 -2.17 7.66
N PRO A 146 -11.03 -1.37 7.09
CA PRO A 146 -9.75 -1.07 7.73
C PRO A 146 -9.94 -0.33 9.06
N LEU A 147 -9.13 -0.66 10.07
CA LEU A 147 -9.16 0.01 11.37
C LEU A 147 -8.81 1.51 11.27
N THR A 148 -8.04 1.88 10.26
CA THR A 148 -7.67 3.28 9.97
C THR A 148 -8.67 3.98 9.05
N GLY A 149 -9.74 3.28 8.65
CA GLY A 149 -10.74 3.74 7.69
C GLY A 149 -10.15 4.18 6.35
N GLY A 150 -10.94 4.96 5.62
CA GLY A 150 -10.53 5.62 4.40
C GLY A 150 -9.40 6.63 4.59
N LEU A 151 -9.23 7.19 5.80
CA LEU A 151 -8.15 8.13 6.07
C LEU A 151 -6.78 7.45 5.97
N GLY A 152 -6.65 6.23 6.47
CA GLY A 152 -5.44 5.43 6.29
C GLY A 152 -5.20 5.03 4.84
N CYS A 153 -6.26 4.64 4.13
CA CYS A 153 -6.22 4.35 2.70
C CYS A 153 -5.67 5.54 1.89
N LEU A 154 -6.21 6.73 2.14
CA LEU A 154 -5.78 7.96 1.49
C LEU A 154 -4.33 8.33 1.86
N ALA A 155 -3.94 8.16 3.13
CA ALA A 155 -2.57 8.42 3.55
C ALA A 155 -1.55 7.51 2.85
N ILE A 156 -1.90 6.25 2.57
CA ILE A 156 -1.07 5.34 1.77
C ILE A 156 -0.93 5.87 0.34
N CYS A 157 -2.02 6.32 -0.28
CA CYS A 157 -1.95 6.93 -1.62
C CYS A 157 -1.04 8.18 -1.65
N ILE A 158 -1.12 9.05 -0.64
CA ILE A 158 -0.22 10.21 -0.54
C ILE A 158 1.23 9.74 -0.41
N LYS A 159 1.50 8.75 0.46
CA LYS A 159 2.84 8.20 0.65
C LYS A 159 3.43 7.61 -0.64
N GLU A 160 2.63 6.93 -1.46
CA GLU A 160 3.07 6.36 -2.73
C GLU A 160 3.39 7.42 -3.81
N LEU A 161 2.96 8.67 -3.62
CA LEU A 161 3.27 9.77 -4.51
C LEU A 161 4.53 10.55 -4.12
N LEU A 162 5.06 10.34 -2.91
CA LEU A 162 6.23 11.02 -2.38
C LEU A 162 7.52 10.29 -2.75
#